data_AF-A0A015ZDC1-F1
#
_entry.id   AF-A0A015ZDC1-F1
#
_cell.length_a   1.000
_cell.length_b   1.000
_cell.length_c   1.000
_cell.angle_alpha   90.00
_cell.angle_beta   90.00
_cell.angle_gamma   90.00
#
_symmetry.space_group_name_H-M   'P 1'
#
loop_
_entity.id
_entity.type
_entity.pdbx_description
1 polymer ?
#
loop_
_entity_poly.entity_id
_entity_poly.type
_entity_poly.pdbx_seq_one_letter_code
_entity_poly.pdbx_strand_id
1 'polypeptide(L)'
;MQLIYRSILEYHGRDQAFQKDIAISNDCKKMVIAYRFLNMISIVNIEKEEINNLFTDGNKLNWEQVIEGTPKPYYTKVHCNNAYIWAMAIEGEDPSTFRSRLDIFDWKGNYLCKAHLDKWVSSFSIDERNQTMYAVTADDMLVRYNIKELLDQLP
;
A
#
# COMPACT_ATOMS: atom_id res chain seq x y z
N MET A 1 -4.53 -17.13 -34.48
CA MET A 1 -4.75 -15.81 -33.83
C MET A 1 -5.33 -15.87 -32.41
N GLN A 2 -6.06 -16.93 -32.02
CA GLN A 2 -6.72 -17.02 -30.70
C GLN A 2 -5.78 -17.47 -29.55
N LEU A 3 -4.71 -18.21 -29.86
CA LEU A 3 -3.71 -18.67 -28.88
C LEU A 3 -2.75 -17.54 -28.44
N ILE A 4 -2.44 -16.59 -29.32
CA ILE A 4 -1.54 -15.46 -29.04
C ILE A 4 -2.22 -14.43 -28.12
N TYR A 5 -3.55 -14.28 -28.22
CA TYR A 5 -4.32 -13.35 -27.40
C TYR A 5 -4.43 -13.81 -25.93
N ARG A 6 -4.57 -15.13 -25.69
CA ARG A 6 -4.53 -15.71 -24.34
C ARG A 6 -3.15 -15.58 -23.70
N SER A 7 -2.07 -15.84 -24.43
CA SER A 7 -0.72 -15.70 -23.89
C SER A 7 -0.37 -14.24 -23.57
N ILE A 8 -0.86 -13.27 -24.36
CA ILE A 8 -0.66 -11.83 -24.11
C ILE A 8 -1.49 -11.36 -22.91
N LEU A 9 -2.74 -11.82 -22.74
CA LEU A 9 -3.55 -11.52 -21.54
C LEU A 9 -3.01 -12.22 -20.28
N GLU A 10 -2.48 -13.44 -20.39
CA GLU A 10 -1.80 -14.12 -19.28
C GLU A 10 -0.44 -13.48 -18.93
N TYR A 11 0.21 -12.81 -19.88
CA TYR A 11 1.47 -12.09 -19.66
C TYR A 11 1.22 -10.68 -19.11
N HIS A 12 0.27 -9.93 -19.68
CA HIS A 12 -0.12 -8.61 -19.20
C HIS A 12 -0.95 -8.63 -17.92
N GLY A 13 -1.79 -9.66 -17.72
CA GLY A 13 -2.49 -9.90 -16.46
C GLY A 13 -1.52 -10.25 -15.31
N ARG A 14 -0.42 -10.95 -15.62
CA ARG A 14 0.70 -11.15 -14.68
C ARG A 14 1.40 -9.83 -14.38
N ASP A 15 1.81 -9.05 -15.39
CA ASP A 15 2.49 -7.77 -15.17
C ASP A 15 1.64 -6.76 -14.37
N GLN A 16 0.32 -6.73 -14.61
CA GLN A 16 -0.60 -5.92 -13.81
C GLN A 16 -0.67 -6.43 -12.36
N ALA A 17 -0.86 -7.74 -12.13
CA ALA A 17 -0.92 -8.32 -10.79
C ALA A 17 0.33 -8.05 -9.93
N PHE A 18 1.50 -7.85 -10.55
CA PHE A 18 2.76 -7.55 -9.88
C PHE A 18 3.08 -6.04 -9.80
N GLN A 19 2.17 -5.15 -10.18
CA GLN A 19 2.35 -3.73 -9.95
C GLN A 19 2.53 -3.50 -8.44
N LYS A 20 3.64 -2.87 -8.07
CA LYS A 20 4.09 -2.74 -6.70
C LYS A 20 4.68 -1.37 -6.44
N ASP A 21 4.59 -0.94 -5.19
CA ASP A 21 5.31 0.21 -4.66
C ASP A 21 6.29 -0.30 -3.60
N ILE A 22 7.44 0.36 -3.46
CA ILE A 22 8.54 -0.11 -2.62
C ILE A 22 9.03 1.05 -1.76
N ALA A 23 9.26 0.79 -0.47
CA ALA A 23 9.92 1.72 0.43
C ALA A 23 11.04 1.02 1.21
N ILE A 24 12.10 1.77 1.50
CA ILE A 24 13.27 1.31 2.25
C ILE A 24 13.31 2.09 3.56
N SER A 25 13.57 1.38 4.66
CA SER A 25 13.75 1.96 6.00
C SER A 25 14.94 2.95 6.04
N ASN A 26 14.90 3.90 6.97
CA ASN A 26 15.92 4.96 7.07
C ASN A 26 17.33 4.42 7.35
N ASP A 27 17.43 3.27 8.03
CA ASP A 27 18.69 2.58 8.27
C ASP A 27 19.15 1.66 7.11
N CYS A 28 18.36 1.58 6.04
CA CYS A 28 18.57 0.73 4.87
C CYS A 28 18.68 -0.77 5.15
N LYS A 29 18.24 -1.25 6.31
CA LYS A 29 18.32 -2.69 6.69
C LYS A 29 17.08 -3.47 6.32
N LYS A 30 15.96 -2.77 6.09
CA LYS A 30 14.67 -3.37 5.75
C LYS A 30 14.01 -2.65 4.60
N MET A 31 13.18 -3.39 3.88
CA MET A 31 12.38 -2.90 2.77
C MET A 31 10.98 -3.47 2.88
N VAL A 32 9.99 -2.70 2.43
CA VAL A 32 8.62 -3.16 2.28
C VAL A 32 8.21 -3.05 0.81
N ILE A 33 7.49 -4.05 0.33
CA ILE A 33 6.88 -4.09 -0.99
C ILE A 33 5.38 -4.18 -0.80
N ALA A 34 4.64 -3.20 -1.31
CA ALA A 34 3.18 -3.21 -1.29
C ALA A 34 2.65 -3.56 -2.68
N TYR A 35 1.74 -4.52 -2.75
CA TYR A 35 1.19 -5.02 -4.01
C TYR A 35 -0.11 -4.29 -4.34
N ARG A 36 -0.22 -3.81 -5.57
CA ARG A 36 -1.35 -2.99 -5.97
C ARG A 36 -2.63 -3.78 -6.14
N PHE A 37 -2.59 -5.00 -6.64
CA PHE A 37 -3.83 -5.76 -6.87
C PHE A 37 -3.95 -6.99 -5.98
N LEU A 38 -3.06 -7.12 -5.00
CA LEU A 38 -3.08 -8.18 -4.01
C LEU A 38 -3.27 -7.53 -2.64
N ASN A 39 -4.04 -8.18 -1.77
CA ASN A 39 -4.15 -7.83 -0.36
C ASN A 39 -2.87 -8.19 0.42
N MET A 40 -1.69 -7.81 -0.09
CA MET A 40 -0.40 -8.32 0.36
C MET A 40 0.64 -7.22 0.50
N ILE A 41 1.45 -7.33 1.54
CA ILE A 41 2.75 -6.67 1.65
C ILE A 41 3.83 -7.73 1.88
N SER A 42 5.03 -7.47 1.37
CA SER A 42 6.22 -8.26 1.70
C SER A 42 7.16 -7.41 2.55
N ILE A 43 7.53 -7.91 3.72
CA ILE A 43 8.55 -7.33 4.58
C ILE A 43 9.86 -8.06 4.33
N VAL A 44 10.89 -7.32 3.94
CA VAL A 44 12.21 -7.83 3.58
C VAL A 44 13.23 -7.38 4.60
N ASN A 45 13.94 -8.34 5.20
CA ASN A 45 15.17 -8.08 5.93
C ASN A 45 16.34 -8.20 4.93
N ILE A 46 16.93 -7.05 4.59
CA ILE A 46 17.96 -6.95 3.56
C ILE A 46 19.24 -7.66 4.02
N GLU A 47 19.62 -7.50 5.29
CA GLU A 47 20.87 -8.06 5.83
C GLU A 47 20.83 -9.59 5.92
N LYS A 48 19.65 -10.16 6.19
CA LYS A 48 19.46 -11.61 6.33
C LYS A 48 18.96 -12.30 5.08
N GLU A 49 18.65 -11.54 4.03
CA GLU A 49 18.00 -12.04 2.82
C GLU A 49 16.67 -12.79 3.09
N GLU A 50 15.96 -12.39 4.15
CA GLU A 50 14.69 -12.99 4.56
C GLU A 50 13.52 -12.18 4.02
N ILE A 51 12.50 -12.88 3.51
CA ILE A 51 11.25 -12.27 3.03
C ILE A 51 10.09 -12.88 3.82
N ASN A 52 9.27 -12.02 4.43
CA ASN A 52 8.02 -12.39 5.07
C ASN A 52 6.84 -11.81 4.27
N ASN A 53 5.98 -12.68 3.74
CA ASN A 53 4.80 -12.28 2.97
C ASN A 53 3.57 -12.26 3.88
N LEU A 54 2.87 -11.13 3.91
CA LEU A 54 1.74 -10.89 4.79
C LEU A 54 0.48 -10.61 3.97
N PHE A 55 -0.55 -11.40 4.21
CA PHE A 55 -1.89 -11.12 3.70
C PHE A 55 -2.60 -10.20 4.69
N THR A 56 -3.01 -9.04 4.22
CA THR A 56 -3.47 -7.90 5.03
C THR A 56 -4.99 -7.85 5.23
N ASP A 57 -5.73 -8.71 4.51
CA ASP A 57 -7.18 -8.91 4.67
C ASP A 57 -7.48 -10.34 5.17
N GLY A 58 -6.73 -10.79 6.18
CA GLY A 58 -6.83 -12.15 6.72
C GLY A 58 -5.97 -13.18 5.98
N ASN A 59 -6.27 -14.48 6.13
CA ASN A 59 -5.33 -15.58 5.82
C ASN A 59 -5.33 -16.08 4.37
N LYS A 60 -6.01 -15.41 3.42
CA LYS A 60 -6.10 -15.89 2.03
C LYS A 60 -5.88 -14.77 1.02
N LEU A 61 -5.14 -15.10 -0.03
CA LEU A 61 -5.03 -14.26 -1.21
C LEU A 61 -6.37 -14.29 -1.97
N ASN A 62 -6.88 -13.12 -2.33
CA ASN A 62 -8.11 -13.02 -3.11
C ASN A 62 -7.83 -13.20 -4.62
N TRP A 63 -7.58 -14.44 -5.04
CA TRP A 63 -7.30 -14.77 -6.45
C TRP A 63 -8.47 -14.49 -7.39
N GLU A 64 -9.71 -14.63 -6.92
CA GLU A 64 -10.92 -14.36 -7.71
C GLU A 64 -10.94 -12.89 -8.16
N GLN A 65 -10.60 -11.96 -7.27
CA GLN A 65 -10.50 -10.53 -7.59
C GLN A 65 -9.40 -10.22 -8.62
N VAL A 66 -8.32 -10.99 -8.64
CA VAL A 66 -7.16 -10.78 -9.52
C VAL A 66 -7.39 -11.38 -10.91
N ILE A 67 -8.00 -12.56 -10.98
CA ILE A 67 -8.09 -13.37 -12.20
C ILE A 67 -9.42 -13.17 -12.93
N GLU A 68 -10.53 -13.08 -12.20
CA GLU A 68 -11.89 -13.11 -12.76
C GLU A 68 -12.61 -11.77 -12.67
N GLY A 69 -12.16 -10.87 -11.78
CA GLY A 69 -12.73 -9.54 -11.58
C GLY A 69 -12.11 -8.43 -12.43
N THR A 70 -12.66 -7.21 -12.30
CA THR A 70 -11.93 -5.99 -12.66
C THR A 70 -10.94 -5.70 -11.54
N PRO A 71 -9.61 -5.72 -11.77
CA PRO A 71 -8.62 -5.55 -10.72
C PRO A 71 -8.81 -4.20 -10.01
N LYS A 72 -9.26 -4.24 -8.75
CA LYS A 72 -9.35 -3.04 -7.91
C LYS A 72 -8.03 -2.86 -7.16
N PRO A 73 -7.42 -1.66 -7.19
CA PRO A 73 -6.23 -1.39 -6.40
C PRO A 73 -6.50 -1.60 -4.91
N TYR A 74 -5.65 -2.38 -4.26
CA TYR A 74 -5.55 -2.57 -2.82
C TYR A 74 -4.57 -1.53 -2.24
N TYR A 75 -3.25 -1.78 -2.27
CA TYR A 75 -2.26 -0.78 -1.85
C TYR A 75 -1.68 0.01 -3.03
N THR A 76 -1.87 1.32 -3.00
CA THR A 76 -1.45 2.21 -4.08
C THR A 76 -0.10 2.86 -3.85
N LYS A 77 0.27 3.09 -2.59
CA LYS A 77 1.57 3.63 -2.16
C LYS A 77 2.02 3.06 -0.83
N VAL A 78 3.33 3.07 -0.60
CA VAL A 78 3.93 2.67 0.66
C VAL A 78 5.04 3.64 1.09
N HIS A 79 5.13 3.89 2.39
CA HIS A 79 6.23 4.60 3.03
C HIS A 79 6.62 3.84 4.29
N CYS A 80 7.85 3.98 4.75
CA CYS A 80 8.28 3.38 6.02
C CYS A 80 9.34 4.21 6.72
N ASN A 81 9.52 3.96 8.01
CA ASN A 81 10.66 4.39 8.79
C ASN A 81 11.22 3.17 9.55
N ASN A 82 12.11 3.39 10.51
CA ASN A 82 12.69 2.29 11.28
C ASN A 82 11.70 1.63 12.27
N ALA A 83 10.55 2.24 12.53
CA ALA A 83 9.54 1.74 13.48
C ALA A 83 8.31 1.13 12.80
N TYR A 84 7.85 1.74 11.71
CA TYR A 84 6.54 1.51 11.12
C TYR A 84 6.59 1.45 9.59
N ILE A 85 5.60 0.77 9.06
CA ILE A 85 5.24 0.71 7.64
C ILE A 85 3.87 1.37 7.51
N TRP A 86 3.72 2.28 6.56
CA TRP A 86 2.45 2.90 6.17
C TRP A 86 2.09 2.46 4.76
N ALA A 87 1.02 1.70 4.61
CA ALA A 87 0.52 1.22 3.33
C ALA A 87 -0.80 1.93 3.00
N MET A 88 -0.85 2.64 1.87
CA MET A 88 -2.00 3.47 1.49
C MET A 88 -2.97 2.70 0.60
N ALA A 89 -4.21 2.55 1.06
CA ALA A 89 -5.33 2.02 0.29
C ALA A 89 -6.26 3.14 -0.16
N ILE A 90 -7.11 2.85 -1.16
CA ILE A 90 -8.22 3.71 -1.57
C ILE A 90 -9.52 3.05 -1.12
N GLU A 91 -10.39 3.83 -0.50
CA GLU A 91 -11.74 3.44 -0.11
C GLU A 91 -12.78 4.24 -0.91
N GLY A 92 -13.99 3.69 -1.03
CA GLY A 92 -15.09 4.27 -1.80
C GLY A 92 -15.43 3.47 -3.05
N GLU A 93 -16.67 3.59 -3.51
CA GLU A 93 -17.17 2.87 -4.70
C GLU A 93 -17.04 3.71 -5.97
N ASP A 94 -17.15 5.04 -5.85
CA ASP A 94 -17.11 5.99 -6.95
C ASP A 94 -15.99 7.03 -6.81
N PRO A 95 -15.36 7.50 -7.90
CA PRO A 95 -14.27 8.47 -7.85
C PRO A 95 -14.55 9.74 -7.03
N SER A 96 -15.80 10.23 -7.03
CA SER A 96 -16.21 11.41 -6.26
C SER A 96 -16.20 11.19 -4.74
N THR A 97 -16.30 9.93 -4.31
CA THR A 97 -16.31 9.51 -2.91
C THR A 97 -14.98 8.93 -2.45
N PHE A 98 -14.00 8.78 -3.35
CA PHE A 98 -12.73 8.18 -3.01
C PHE A 98 -12.03 8.93 -1.87
N ARG A 99 -11.54 8.16 -0.91
CA ARG A 99 -10.74 8.62 0.21
C ARG A 99 -9.57 7.67 0.40
N SER A 100 -8.45 8.19 0.86
CA SER A 100 -7.29 7.36 1.16
C SER A 100 -7.33 6.90 2.61
N ARG A 101 -6.93 5.65 2.83
CA ARG A 101 -6.69 5.06 4.15
C ARG A 101 -5.22 4.69 4.25
N LEU A 102 -4.62 4.90 5.42
CA LEU A 102 -3.30 4.35 5.76
C LEU A 102 -3.47 3.18 6.71
N ASP A 103 -3.00 2.01 6.31
CA ASP A 103 -2.82 0.85 7.19
C ASP A 103 -1.40 0.86 7.73
N ILE A 104 -1.26 0.70 9.05
CA ILE A 104 0.01 0.89 9.76
C ILE A 104 0.42 -0.43 10.38
N PHE A 105 1.64 -0.87 10.08
CA PHE A 105 2.22 -2.12 10.56
C PHE A 105 3.54 -1.89 11.28
N ASP A 106 3.89 -2.78 12.20
CA ASP A 106 5.27 -2.91 12.65
C ASP A 106 6.10 -3.77 11.68
N TRP A 107 7.43 -3.77 11.87
CA TRP A 107 8.35 -4.58 11.06
C TRP A 107 8.27 -6.10 11.31
N LYS A 108 7.46 -6.56 12.27
CA LYS A 108 7.15 -7.99 12.45
C LYS A 108 5.92 -8.40 11.63
N GLY A 109 5.20 -7.44 11.06
CA GLY A 109 3.99 -7.66 10.29
C GLY A 109 2.71 -7.56 11.10
N ASN A 110 2.79 -7.11 12.35
CA ASN A 110 1.59 -6.89 13.15
C ASN A 110 0.89 -5.63 12.65
N TYR A 111 -0.41 -5.75 12.37
CA TYR A 111 -1.26 -4.60 12.14
C TYR A 111 -1.42 -3.81 13.45
N LEU A 112 -1.09 -2.53 13.42
CA LEU A 112 -1.17 -1.65 14.58
C LEU A 112 -2.46 -0.85 14.57
N CYS A 113 -2.76 -0.22 13.43
CA CYS A 113 -3.96 0.61 13.27
C CYS A 113 -4.20 1.02 11.82
N LYS A 114 -5.35 1.69 11.59
CA LYS A 114 -5.63 2.46 10.37
C LYS A 114 -5.92 3.92 10.70
N ALA A 115 -5.57 4.80 9.77
CA ALA A 115 -5.95 6.21 9.76
C ALA A 115 -6.69 6.55 8.46
N HIS A 116 -7.85 7.19 8.56
CA HIS A 116 -8.61 7.65 7.39
C HIS A 116 -8.20 9.08 7.05
N LEU A 117 -7.92 9.34 5.78
CA LEU A 117 -7.64 10.68 5.27
C LEU A 117 -8.93 11.28 4.71
N ASP A 118 -9.10 12.59 4.89
CA ASP A 118 -10.27 13.33 4.41
C ASP A 118 -10.26 13.55 2.89
N LYS A 119 -9.17 13.17 2.21
CA LYS A 119 -8.98 13.31 0.75
C LYS A 119 -8.50 12.04 0.08
N TRP A 120 -8.75 11.95 -1.23
CA TRP A 120 -8.08 10.99 -2.11
C TRP A 120 -6.65 11.47 -2.39
N VAL A 121 -5.68 10.74 -1.84
CA VAL A 121 -4.24 10.98 -1.98
C VAL A 121 -3.66 10.09 -3.07
N SER A 122 -2.82 10.67 -3.93
CA SER A 122 -2.11 9.99 -5.01
C SER A 122 -0.68 9.59 -4.61
N SER A 123 -0.05 10.36 -3.73
CA SER A 123 1.29 10.12 -3.19
C SER A 123 1.47 10.80 -1.84
N PHE A 124 2.34 10.26 -0.99
CA PHE A 124 2.66 10.85 0.31
C PHE A 124 4.10 10.58 0.74
N SER A 125 4.59 11.37 1.68
CA SER A 125 5.84 11.16 2.40
C SER A 125 5.70 11.65 3.83
N ILE A 126 6.46 11.03 4.74
CA ILE A 126 6.40 11.29 6.18
C ILE A 126 7.69 11.94 6.63
N ASP A 127 7.54 13.10 7.28
CA ASP A 127 8.58 13.78 8.02
C ASP A 127 8.42 13.51 9.51
N GLU A 128 9.15 12.53 10.01
CA GLU A 128 9.12 12.12 11.42
C GLU A 128 9.61 13.22 12.35
N ARG A 129 10.56 14.05 11.91
CA ARG A 129 11.12 15.09 12.77
C ARG A 129 10.07 16.14 13.11
N ASN A 130 9.26 16.48 12.11
CA ASN A 130 8.18 17.46 12.26
C ASN A 130 6.81 16.81 12.52
N GLN A 131 6.75 15.48 12.71
CA GLN A 131 5.51 14.72 12.93
C GLN A 131 4.42 15.03 11.88
N THR A 132 4.85 15.25 10.63
CA THR A 132 4.00 15.74 9.55
C THR A 132 4.05 14.78 8.38
N MET A 133 2.88 14.39 7.88
CA MET A 133 2.75 13.76 6.58
C MET A 133 2.44 14.82 5.53
N TYR A 134 3.21 14.83 4.44
CA TYR A 134 2.94 15.62 3.25
C TYR A 134 2.34 14.71 2.19
N ALA A 135 1.26 15.15 1.56
CA ALA A 135 0.56 14.35 0.56
C ALA A 135 0.14 15.20 -0.63
N VAL A 136 0.17 14.59 -1.81
CA VAL A 136 -0.39 15.15 -3.04
C VAL A 136 -1.73 14.47 -3.27
N THR A 137 -2.79 15.24 -3.45
CA THR A 137 -4.12 14.70 -3.75
C THR A 137 -4.20 14.17 -5.18
N ALA A 138 -5.28 13.47 -5.52
CA ALA A 138 -5.54 13.09 -6.92
C ALA A 138 -5.68 14.31 -7.85
N ASP A 139 -6.12 15.46 -7.32
CA ASP A 139 -6.20 16.74 -8.04
C ASP A 139 -4.93 17.60 -7.93
N ASP A 140 -3.76 16.98 -7.71
CA ASP A 140 -2.44 17.64 -7.66
C ASP A 140 -2.26 18.74 -6.58
N MET A 141 -3.07 18.73 -5.51
CA MET A 141 -2.93 19.66 -4.40
C MET A 141 -2.01 19.12 -3.30
N LEU A 142 -1.09 19.97 -2.80
CA LEU A 142 -0.28 19.65 -1.63
C LEU A 142 -1.09 19.88 -0.34
N VAL A 143 -1.21 18.85 0.48
CA VAL A 143 -1.86 18.87 1.79
C VAL A 143 -0.95 18.30 2.87
N ARG A 144 -1.26 18.60 4.13
CA ARG A 144 -0.46 18.21 5.30
C ARG A 144 -1.36 17.60 6.36
N TYR A 145 -0.87 16.57 7.02
CA TYR A 145 -1.54 15.93 8.13
C TYR A 145 -0.58 15.79 9.31
N ASN A 146 -1.11 15.93 10.52
CA ASN A 146 -0.36 15.64 11.74
C ASN A 146 -0.39 14.13 12.00
N ILE A 147 0.78 13.50 12.05
CA ILE A 147 0.89 12.05 12.20
C ILE A 147 0.35 11.60 13.55
N LYS A 148 0.59 12.38 14.60
CA LYS A 148 0.08 12.04 15.93
C LYS A 148 -1.44 12.03 15.95
N GLU A 149 -2.07 13.04 15.35
CA GLU A 149 -3.53 13.08 15.25
C GLU A 149 -4.08 11.92 14.40
N LEU A 150 -3.40 11.53 13.32
CA LEU A 150 -3.77 10.35 12.54
C LEU A 150 -3.69 9.05 13.36
N LEU A 151 -2.66 8.92 14.21
CA LEU A 151 -2.48 7.78 15.12
C LEU A 151 -3.42 7.82 16.33
N ASP A 152 -3.93 8.99 16.71
CA ASP A 152 -4.84 9.18 17.84
C ASP A 152 -6.32 9.06 17.41
N GLN A 153 -6.64 8.99 16.11
CA GLN A 153 -7.99 8.79 15.55
C GLN A 153 -8.54 7.36 15.72
N LEU A 154 -7.98 6.59 16.66
CA LEU A 154 -8.41 5.23 16.92
C LEU A 154 -9.69 5.21 17.76
N PRO A 155 -10.62 4.27 17.51
CA PRO A 155 -11.72 4.00 18.42
C PRO A 155 -11.23 3.54 19.80
#